data_AF-A0A2A4FZF9-F1
#
_entry.id   AF-A0A2A4FZF9-F1
#
_cell.length_a   1.000
_cell.length_b   1.000
_cell.length_c   1.000
_cell.angle_alpha   90.00
_cell.angle_beta   90.00
_cell.angle_gamma   90.00
#
_symmetry.space_group_name_H-M   'P 1'
#
loop_
_entity.id
_entity.type
_entity.pdbx_description
1 polymer ?
#
loop_
_entity_poly.entity_id
_entity_poly.type
_entity_poly.pdbx_seq_one_letter_code
_entity_poly.pdbx_strand_id
1 'polypeptide(L)'
;MHSDMITRDHLSVLIARRDIIEAVMARHLAGQRASGATDEERAATHSFVDIVLAAMEGNPPSRALEDPLLRRYASAFGDGLAAVLKDVIGGEVPGAFIARCVDRFWAGLRPAAA
;
A
#
# COMPACT_ATOMS: atom_id res chain seq x y z
N MET A 1 -5.32 7.57 23.91
CA MET A 1 -4.01 6.88 23.92
C MET A 1 -4.05 5.40 23.57
N HIS A 2 -5.20 4.69 23.60
CA HIS A 2 -5.28 3.29 23.15
C HIS A 2 -5.14 3.11 21.63
N SER A 3 -5.55 4.10 20.83
CA SER A 3 -5.50 4.02 19.36
C SER A 3 -4.08 3.99 18.78
N ASP A 4 -3.09 4.60 19.44
CA ASP A 4 -1.71 4.65 18.92
C ASP A 4 -0.96 3.32 19.10
N MET A 5 -1.25 2.58 20.16
CA MET A 5 -0.60 1.29 20.43
C MET A 5 -1.07 0.21 19.46
N ILE A 6 -2.39 0.11 19.25
CA ILE A 6 -3.02 -0.76 18.23
C ILE A 6 -2.45 -0.45 16.84
N THR A 7 -2.24 0.83 16.53
CA THR A 7 -1.66 1.22 15.23
C THR A 7 -0.21 0.78 15.10
N ARG A 8 0.59 0.88 16.16
CA ARG A 8 1.99 0.47 16.16
C ARG A 8 2.15 -1.05 16.02
N ASP A 9 1.31 -1.82 16.70
CA ASP A 9 1.35 -3.29 16.64
C ASP A 9 0.98 -3.77 15.22
N HIS A 10 -0.07 -3.22 14.61
CA HIS A 10 -0.44 -3.60 13.23
C HIS A 10 0.53 -3.06 12.17
N LEU A 11 1.17 -1.91 12.40
CA LEU A 11 2.23 -1.42 11.52
C LEU A 11 3.43 -2.39 11.52
N SER A 12 3.80 -2.94 12.68
CA SER A 12 4.87 -3.94 12.75
C SER A 12 4.55 -5.21 11.96
N VAL A 13 3.28 -5.64 11.96
CA VAL A 13 2.81 -6.77 11.17
C VAL A 13 2.85 -6.46 9.66
N LEU A 14 2.47 -5.24 9.27
CA LEU A 14 2.52 -4.79 7.88
C LEU A 14 3.98 -4.76 7.37
N ILE A 15 4.92 -4.32 8.20
CA ILE A 15 6.37 -4.37 7.90
C ILE A 15 6.86 -5.82 7.81
N ALA A 16 6.46 -6.68 8.75
CA ALA A 16 6.90 -8.08 8.81
C ALA A 16 6.39 -8.92 7.62
N ARG A 17 5.25 -8.57 7.02
CA ARG A 17 4.68 -9.24 5.83
C ARG A 17 4.86 -8.46 4.53
N ARG A 18 5.75 -7.46 4.53
CA ARG A 18 5.96 -6.55 3.39
C ARG A 18 6.23 -7.30 2.09
N ASP A 19 7.14 -8.27 2.11
CA ASP A 19 7.52 -9.09 0.97
C ASP A 19 6.32 -9.85 0.36
N ILE A 20 5.44 -10.40 1.21
CA ILE A 20 4.23 -11.10 0.78
C ILE A 20 3.23 -10.11 0.19
N ILE A 21 3.03 -8.96 0.84
CA ILE A 21 2.14 -7.89 0.35
C ILE A 21 2.60 -7.42 -1.02
N GLU A 22 3.90 -7.16 -1.19
CA GLU A 22 4.48 -6.74 -2.48
C GLU A 22 4.30 -7.82 -3.55
N ALA A 23 4.56 -9.10 -3.23
CA ALA A 23 4.37 -10.18 -4.19
C ALA A 23 2.91 -10.33 -4.64
N VAL A 24 1.96 -10.22 -3.70
CA VAL A 24 0.52 -10.35 -4.00
C VAL A 24 0.01 -9.11 -4.76
N MET A 25 0.41 -7.90 -4.36
CA MET A 25 0.05 -6.67 -5.08
C MET A 25 0.64 -6.63 -6.48
N ALA A 26 1.89 -7.04 -6.69
CA ALA A 26 2.48 -7.10 -8.01
C ALA A 26 1.72 -8.08 -8.92
N ARG A 27 1.29 -9.24 -8.38
CA ARG A 27 0.40 -10.17 -9.11
C ARG A 27 -0.98 -9.56 -9.37
N HIS A 28 -1.52 -8.78 -8.44
CA HIS A 28 -2.78 -8.07 -8.63
C HIS A 28 -2.68 -7.06 -9.78
N LEU A 29 -1.63 -6.25 -9.82
CA LEU A 29 -1.37 -5.30 -10.92
C LEU A 29 -1.17 -6.02 -12.25
N ALA A 30 -0.52 -7.19 -12.23
CA ALA A 30 -0.34 -8.00 -13.42
C ALA A 30 -1.65 -8.56 -14.00
N GLY A 31 -2.71 -8.62 -13.19
CA GLY A 31 -3.99 -9.20 -13.54
C GLY A 31 -3.88 -10.70 -13.81
N GLN A 32 -4.71 -11.21 -14.72
CA GLN A 32 -4.74 -12.64 -15.08
C GLN A 32 -3.64 -13.07 -16.07
N ARG A 33 -2.55 -12.30 -16.19
CA ARG A 33 -1.47 -12.64 -17.14
C ARG A 33 -0.70 -13.87 -16.69
N ALA A 34 -0.59 -14.85 -17.59
CA ALA A 34 0.12 -16.11 -17.34
C ALA A 34 1.63 -15.92 -17.10
N SER A 35 2.23 -14.84 -17.61
CA SER A 35 3.65 -14.54 -17.49
C SER A 35 4.06 -13.89 -16.16
N GLY A 36 3.11 -13.60 -15.26
CA GLY A 36 3.37 -12.94 -13.99
C GLY A 36 3.67 -11.44 -14.10
N ALA A 37 4.04 -10.84 -12.97
CA ALA A 37 4.30 -9.40 -12.85
C ALA A 37 5.61 -9.00 -13.54
N THR A 38 5.55 -7.92 -14.33
CA THR A 38 6.70 -7.28 -14.97
C THR A 38 7.56 -6.54 -13.93
N ASP A 39 8.78 -6.17 -14.33
CA ASP A 39 9.67 -5.38 -13.48
C ASP A 39 9.07 -4.01 -13.14
N GLU A 40 8.34 -3.39 -14.06
CA GLU A 40 7.62 -2.13 -13.81
C GLU A 40 6.55 -2.27 -12.73
N GLU A 41 5.77 -3.35 -12.74
CA GLU A 41 4.70 -3.57 -11.75
C GLU A 41 5.26 -3.90 -10.38
N ARG A 42 6.38 -4.65 -10.33
CA ARG A 42 7.11 -4.92 -9.09
C ARG A 42 7.68 -3.62 -8.52
N ALA A 43 8.32 -2.80 -9.35
CA ALA A 43 8.86 -1.51 -8.95
C ALA A 43 7.75 -0.55 -8.47
N ALA A 44 6.63 -0.47 -9.20
CA ALA A 44 5.46 0.32 -8.80
C ALA A 44 4.93 -0.13 -7.44
N THR A 45 4.76 -1.45 -7.26
CA THR A 45 4.27 -2.05 -6.02
C THR A 45 5.17 -1.72 -4.84
N HIS A 46 6.48 -1.88 -5.01
CA HIS A 46 7.47 -1.57 -3.98
C HIS A 46 7.36 -0.10 -3.54
N SER A 47 7.34 0.82 -4.50
CA SER A 47 7.18 2.26 -4.24
C SER A 47 5.86 2.59 -3.53
N PHE A 48 4.75 1.96 -3.90
CA PHE A 48 3.47 2.18 -3.22
C PHE A 48 3.42 1.65 -1.81
N VAL A 49 4.04 0.50 -1.54
CA VAL A 49 4.14 -0.04 -0.18
C VAL A 49 5.00 0.88 0.69
N ASP A 50 6.09 1.44 0.16
CA ASP A 50 6.87 2.47 0.86
C ASP A 50 6.05 3.74 1.14
N ILE A 51 5.23 4.19 0.19
CA ILE A 51 4.33 5.33 0.38
C ILE A 51 3.33 5.05 1.52
N VAL A 52 2.72 3.86 1.57
CA VAL A 52 1.81 3.47 2.65
C VAL A 52 2.52 3.47 3.99
N LEU A 53 3.69 2.85 4.08
CA LEU A 53 4.49 2.77 5.31
C LEU A 53 4.86 4.16 5.81
N ALA A 54 5.47 4.99 4.96
CA ALA A 54 5.88 6.34 5.31
C ALA A 54 4.68 7.21 5.72
N ALA A 55 3.53 7.09 5.03
CA ALA A 55 2.32 7.82 5.39
C ALA A 55 1.71 7.34 6.73
N MET A 56 1.85 6.05 7.07
CA MET A 56 1.44 5.49 8.37
C MET A 56 2.35 5.93 9.52
N GLU A 57 3.63 6.15 9.24
CA GLU A 57 4.62 6.75 10.16
C GLU A 57 4.46 8.27 10.31
N GLY A 58 3.56 8.89 9.54
CA GLY A 58 3.31 10.33 9.58
C GLY A 58 4.22 11.16 8.68
N ASN A 59 4.98 10.53 7.78
CA ASN A 59 5.86 11.16 6.81
C ASN A 59 5.42 10.85 5.36
N PRO A 60 4.22 11.30 4.92
CA PRO A 60 3.74 11.00 3.58
C PRO A 60 4.64 11.66 2.53
N PRO A 61 5.04 10.93 1.47
CA PRO A 61 5.83 11.51 0.39
C PRO A 61 4.99 12.49 -0.43
N SER A 62 5.49 13.70 -0.66
CA SER A 62 4.69 14.80 -1.22
C SER A 62 4.56 14.80 -2.76
N ARG A 63 5.18 13.84 -3.47
CA ARG A 63 5.36 13.89 -4.94
C ARG A 63 5.26 12.54 -5.68
N ALA A 64 4.66 11.54 -5.07
CA ALA A 64 4.57 10.20 -5.66
C ALA A 64 3.91 10.15 -7.06
N LEU A 65 2.93 11.02 -7.35
CA LEU A 65 2.28 11.06 -8.66
C LEU A 65 3.03 11.85 -9.75
N GLU A 66 4.18 12.45 -9.46
CA GLU A 66 5.04 13.06 -10.49
C GLU A 66 5.65 11.98 -11.41
N ASP A 67 5.86 10.77 -10.89
CA ASP A 67 6.33 9.61 -11.63
C ASP A 67 5.21 9.03 -12.54
N PRO A 68 5.40 9.00 -13.88
CA PRO A 68 4.43 8.42 -14.81
C PRO A 68 4.13 6.93 -14.56
N LEU A 69 5.11 6.17 -14.09
CA LEU A 69 4.97 4.74 -13.77
C LEU A 69 4.04 4.56 -12.57
N LEU A 70 4.23 5.35 -11.51
CA LEU A 70 3.33 5.32 -10.36
C LEU A 70 1.93 5.81 -10.76
N ARG A 71 1.82 6.88 -11.56
CA ARG A 71 0.50 7.34 -12.02
C ARG A 71 -0.28 6.27 -12.77
N ARG A 72 0.39 5.43 -13.56
CA ARG A 72 -0.22 4.34 -14.33
C ARG A 72 -0.87 3.26 -13.45
N TYR A 73 -0.24 2.91 -12.33
CA TYR A 73 -0.67 1.77 -11.50
C TYR A 73 -1.38 2.18 -10.21
N ALA A 74 -1.41 3.48 -9.88
CA ALA A 74 -1.97 4.00 -8.62
C ALA A 74 -3.41 3.56 -8.37
N SER A 75 -4.28 3.64 -9.38
CA SER A 75 -5.69 3.26 -9.23
C SER A 75 -5.86 1.77 -8.94
N ALA A 76 -5.23 0.92 -9.77
CA ALA A 76 -5.29 -0.52 -9.58
C ALA A 76 -4.69 -0.95 -8.23
N PHE A 77 -3.59 -0.31 -7.81
CA PHE A 77 -3.01 -0.56 -6.50
C PHE A 77 -3.98 -0.20 -5.37
N GLY A 78 -4.56 1.01 -5.41
CA GLY A 78 -5.48 1.50 -4.38
C GLY A 78 -6.74 0.66 -4.26
N ASP A 79 -7.31 0.23 -5.39
CA ASP A 79 -8.51 -0.62 -5.43
C ASP A 79 -8.25 -2.02 -4.85
N GLY A 80 -7.06 -2.58 -5.09
CA GLY A 80 -6.66 -3.89 -4.58
C GLY A 80 -6.19 -3.90 -3.12
N LEU A 81 -5.72 -2.77 -2.60
CA LEU A 81 -4.98 -2.69 -1.33
C LEU A 81 -5.77 -3.28 -0.15
N ALA A 82 -7.05 -2.91 0.01
CA ALA A 82 -7.86 -3.39 1.13
C ALA A 82 -8.04 -4.93 1.12
N ALA A 83 -8.29 -5.49 -0.07
CA ALA A 83 -8.49 -6.93 -0.24
C ALA A 83 -7.19 -7.68 0.03
N VAL A 84 -6.06 -7.19 -0.48
CA VAL A 84 -4.75 -7.82 -0.27
C VAL A 84 -4.31 -7.74 1.19
N LEU A 85 -4.50 -6.60 1.88
CA LEU A 85 -4.17 -6.52 3.30
C LEU A 85 -5.01 -7.47 4.14
N LYS A 86 -6.30 -7.64 3.82
CA LYS A 86 -7.18 -8.59 4.50
C LYS A 86 -6.77 -10.04 4.26
N ASP A 87 -6.38 -10.38 3.04
CA ASP A 87 -5.93 -11.73 2.66
C ASP A 87 -4.58 -12.08 3.28
N VAL A 88 -3.60 -11.18 3.13
CA VAL A 88 -2.22 -11.41 3.55
C VAL A 88 -2.05 -11.31 5.06
N ILE A 89 -2.70 -10.37 5.73
CA ILE A 89 -2.53 -10.18 7.17
C ILE A 89 -3.58 -10.96 7.99
N GLY A 90 -4.75 -11.25 7.40
CA GLY A 90 -5.79 -12.07 8.01
C GLY A 90 -6.75 -11.30 8.91
N GLY A 91 -7.67 -12.04 9.54
CA GLY A 91 -8.78 -11.50 10.35
C GLY A 91 -8.38 -10.84 11.68
N GLU A 92 -7.08 -10.85 12.03
CA GLU A 92 -6.56 -10.22 13.25
C GLU A 92 -6.36 -8.70 13.11
N VAL A 93 -6.43 -8.16 11.90
CA VAL A 93 -6.32 -6.72 11.66
C VAL A 93 -7.69 -6.06 11.69
N PRO A 94 -7.90 -5.04 12.55
CA PRO A 94 -9.13 -4.27 12.57
C PRO A 94 -9.39 -3.61 11.20
N GLY A 95 -10.64 -3.66 10.73
CA GLY A 95 -11.04 -2.98 9.48
C GLY A 95 -10.69 -1.49 9.47
N ALA A 96 -10.68 -0.83 10.62
CA ALA A 96 -10.27 0.57 10.77
C ALA A 96 -8.77 0.80 10.47
N PHE A 97 -7.90 -0.19 10.70
CA PHE A 97 -6.50 -0.11 10.30
C PHE A 97 -6.38 -0.22 8.78
N ILE A 98 -7.08 -1.18 8.16
CA ILE A 98 -7.09 -1.35 6.70
C ILE A 98 -7.60 -0.10 6.00
N ALA A 99 -8.74 0.45 6.46
CA ALA A 99 -9.31 1.69 5.91
C ALA A 99 -8.30 2.84 5.97
N ARG A 100 -7.59 2.97 7.11
CA ARG A 100 -6.57 4.00 7.28
C ARG A 100 -5.36 3.80 6.37
N CYS A 101 -4.92 2.57 6.08
CA CYS A 101 -3.87 2.33 5.08
C CYS A 101 -4.30 2.84 3.69
N VAL A 102 -5.55 2.56 3.30
CA VAL A 102 -6.13 3.04 2.04
C VAL A 102 -6.24 4.57 2.02
N ASP A 103 -6.76 5.18 3.08
CA ASP A 103 -6.88 6.63 3.19
C ASP A 103 -5.50 7.32 3.12
N ARG A 104 -4.51 6.75 3.80
CA ARG A 104 -3.13 7.27 3.82
C ARG A 104 -2.43 7.11 2.48
N PHE A 105 -2.67 6.00 1.78
CA PHE A 105 -2.22 5.83 0.40
C PHE A 105 -2.74 6.97 -0.49
N TRP A 106 -4.06 7.15 -0.55
CA TRP A 106 -4.66 8.20 -1.37
C TRP A 106 -4.25 9.60 -0.93
N ALA A 107 -4.11 9.83 0.37
CA ALA A 107 -3.62 11.10 0.89
C ALA A 107 -2.18 11.38 0.47
N GLY A 108 -1.29 10.38 0.48
CA GLY A 108 0.10 10.51 0.03
C GLY A 108 0.26 10.71 -1.48
N LEU A 109 -0.76 10.36 -2.27
CA LEU A 109 -0.76 10.63 -3.70
C LEU A 109 -1.29 12.03 -4.07
N ARG A 110 -2.03 12.69 -3.17
CA ARG A 110 -2.54 14.04 -3.45
C ARG A 110 -1.39 15.05 -3.44
N PRO A 111 -1.33 15.97 -4.42
CA PRO A 111 -0.39 17.07 -4.35
C PRO A 111 -0.64 17.87 -3.06
N ALA A 112 0.44 18.27 -2.39
CA ALA A 112 0.34 19.20 -1.28
C ALA A 112 -0.41 20.44 -1.78
N ALA A 113 -1.53 20.78 -1.14
CA ALA A 113 -2.24 22.01 -1.46
C ALA A 113 -1.24 23.17 -1.31
N ALA A 114 -1.01 23.88 -2.41
CA ALA A 114 -0.09 25.01 -2.51
C ALA A 114 -0.58 26.19 -1.65
#